data_AF-A0A939VZ42-F1
#
_entry.id   AF-A0A939VZ42-F1
#
_cell.length_a   1.000
_cell.length_b   1.000
_cell.length_c   1.000
_cell.angle_alpha   90.00
_cell.angle_beta   90.00
_cell.angle_gamma   90.00
#
_symmetry.space_group_name_H-M   'P 1'
#
loop_
_entity.id
_entity.type
_entity.pdbx_description
1 polymer ?
#
loop_
_entity_poly.entity_id
_entity_poly.type
_entity_poly.pdbx_seq_one_letter_code
_entity_poly.pdbx_strand_id
1 'polypeptide(L)'
;VPDSGFPYNTAASAKFRNEWNGWRNSGVSDIMLRPNYMLTGANFPVNFGRFIAGDFEFAAKNGMTGTNFDSLTGVFANQGAMLYTLIRIHRDPAFGYENSIREYCSAFGPAEKAIRSYVDFWENFSSRLTREQIVKAGMKNRDCTGSISAGYRNFVLIVHELYPPEIFTQAGSILDRASALAAGNETVLKRINFLRKGLRDAELTRNTSLSYFKFISAKRNNQPYPERVKLRQQFENDFKTMVEYRAAIEADFVCNFGHFALYETYSGKWPHKRKKITKADKK
;
A
#
# COMPACT_ATOMS: atom_id res chain seq x y z
N VAL A 1 -11.16 11.88 -14.24
CA VAL A 1 -10.40 11.21 -13.15
C VAL A 1 -10.88 9.76 -13.13
N PRO A 2 -10.02 8.78 -13.44
CA PRO A 2 -10.40 7.37 -13.42
C PRO A 2 -10.94 6.97 -12.04
N ASP A 3 -11.90 6.05 -11.99
CA ASP A 3 -12.31 5.44 -10.72
C ASP A 3 -11.08 4.86 -10.04
N SER A 4 -10.78 5.38 -8.86
CA SER A 4 -9.47 5.25 -8.25
C SER A 4 -9.61 4.48 -6.95
N GLY A 5 -9.17 3.23 -6.95
CA GLY A 5 -9.15 2.47 -5.72
C GLY A 5 -8.64 1.07 -5.92
N PHE A 6 -8.01 0.57 -4.87
CA PHE A 6 -7.81 -0.86 -4.70
C PHE A 6 -9.14 -1.52 -4.31
N PRO A 7 -9.51 -2.66 -4.91
CA PRO A 7 -8.76 -3.40 -5.91
C PRO A 7 -8.99 -2.80 -7.32
N TYR A 8 -7.91 -2.69 -8.09
CA TYR A 8 -7.97 -2.28 -9.50
C TYR A 8 -7.93 -3.52 -10.39
N ASN A 9 -8.83 -3.59 -11.37
CA ASN A 9 -9.05 -4.80 -12.17
C ASN A 9 -9.41 -4.48 -13.62
N THR A 10 -9.63 -5.51 -14.43
CA THR A 10 -9.96 -5.41 -15.85
C THR A 10 -11.21 -4.57 -16.10
N ALA A 11 -12.24 -4.67 -15.27
CA ALA A 11 -13.47 -3.89 -15.43
C ALA A 11 -13.23 -2.39 -15.16
N ALA A 12 -12.44 -2.06 -14.14
CA ALA A 12 -12.05 -0.68 -13.85
C ALA A 12 -11.20 -0.06 -14.97
N SER A 13 -10.25 -0.83 -15.51
CA SER A 13 -9.42 -0.44 -16.67
C SER A 13 -10.27 -0.24 -17.93
N ALA A 14 -11.19 -1.16 -18.24
CA ALA A 14 -12.09 -1.03 -19.39
C ALA A 14 -13.01 0.21 -19.27
N LYS A 15 -13.58 0.44 -18.07
CA LYS A 15 -14.37 1.64 -17.78
C LYS A 15 -13.57 2.91 -18.03
N PHE A 16 -12.35 2.99 -17.49
CA PHE A 16 -11.44 4.11 -17.73
C PHE A 16 -11.23 4.39 -19.23
N ARG A 17 -10.90 3.35 -20.01
CA ARG A 17 -10.63 3.49 -21.45
C ARG A 17 -11.87 3.95 -22.23
N ASN A 18 -13.04 3.45 -21.86
CA ASN A 18 -14.32 3.87 -22.44
C ASN A 18 -14.62 5.35 -22.13
N GLU A 19 -14.41 5.78 -20.89
CA GLU A 19 -14.59 7.19 -20.48
C GLU A 19 -13.60 8.10 -21.22
N TRP A 20 -12.34 7.69 -21.34
CA TRP A 20 -11.32 8.42 -22.10
C TRP A 20 -11.71 8.62 -23.56
N ASN A 21 -12.11 7.53 -24.24
CA ASN A 21 -12.59 7.60 -25.61
C ASN A 21 -13.86 8.45 -25.74
N GLY A 22 -14.76 8.39 -24.75
CA GLY A 22 -15.94 9.27 -24.70
C GLY A 22 -15.55 10.74 -24.79
N TRP A 23 -14.60 11.19 -23.96
CA TRP A 23 -14.09 12.57 -24.00
C TRP A 23 -13.43 12.92 -25.34
N ARG A 24 -12.60 12.02 -25.89
CA ARG A 24 -11.96 12.22 -27.21
C ARG A 24 -12.99 12.37 -28.33
N ASN A 25 -14.00 11.50 -28.35
CA ASN A 25 -15.04 11.50 -29.35
C ASN A 25 -15.95 12.74 -29.26
N SER A 26 -16.04 13.38 -28.09
CA SER A 26 -16.69 14.68 -27.92
C SER A 26 -15.85 15.87 -28.40
N GLY A 27 -14.65 15.64 -28.96
CA GLY A 27 -13.78 16.68 -29.50
C GLY A 27 -12.79 17.27 -28.50
N VAL A 28 -12.66 16.71 -27.28
CA VAL A 28 -11.65 17.18 -26.32
C VAL A 28 -10.25 16.76 -26.80
N SER A 29 -9.43 17.75 -27.16
CA SER A 29 -8.07 17.56 -27.67
C SER A 29 -7.01 17.45 -26.57
N ASP A 30 -7.22 18.10 -25.42
CA ASP A 30 -6.24 18.21 -24.34
C ASP A 30 -6.73 17.46 -23.09
N ILE A 31 -6.28 16.21 -22.91
CA ILE A 31 -6.67 15.38 -21.78
C ILE A 31 -5.46 15.07 -20.91
N MET A 32 -5.55 15.41 -19.62
CA MET A 32 -4.56 15.04 -18.62
C MET A 32 -4.99 13.79 -17.84
N LEU A 33 -4.07 12.84 -17.66
CA LEU A 33 -4.29 11.67 -16.80
C LEU A 33 -4.00 12.04 -15.33
N ARG A 34 -5.06 12.17 -14.53
CA ARG A 34 -4.97 12.37 -13.07
C ARG A 34 -5.63 11.23 -12.31
N PRO A 35 -4.92 10.14 -11.98
CA PRO A 35 -5.46 9.02 -11.23
C PRO A 35 -5.08 9.10 -9.75
N ASN A 36 -5.79 8.36 -8.89
CA ASN A 36 -5.33 8.08 -7.52
C ASN A 36 -4.82 6.64 -7.37
N TYR A 37 -4.16 6.09 -8.40
CA TYR A 37 -3.67 4.69 -8.39
C TYR A 37 -2.81 4.40 -7.15
N MET A 38 -1.89 5.30 -6.80
CA MET A 38 -0.92 5.09 -5.70
C MET A 38 -1.47 5.48 -4.31
N LEU A 39 -2.75 5.87 -4.21
CA LEU A 39 -3.31 6.39 -2.96
C LEU A 39 -3.68 5.30 -1.96
N THR A 40 -3.99 4.09 -2.42
CA THR A 40 -4.54 3.03 -1.58
C THR A 40 -3.47 2.02 -1.14
N GLY A 41 -3.70 1.34 -0.01
CA GLY A 41 -2.84 0.28 0.49
C GLY A 41 -2.21 0.59 1.84
N ALA A 42 -2.25 1.85 2.30
CA ALA A 42 -1.43 2.28 3.44
C ALA A 42 0.02 1.80 3.25
N ASN A 43 0.66 1.24 4.27
CA ASN A 43 2.00 0.65 4.16
C ASN A 43 2.02 -0.77 3.59
N PHE A 44 0.92 -1.33 3.10
CA PHE A 44 0.86 -2.73 2.69
C PHE A 44 1.36 -2.95 1.25
N PRO A 45 1.87 -4.15 0.95
CA PRO A 45 2.17 -4.54 -0.42
C PRO A 45 0.90 -4.60 -1.25
N VAL A 46 0.80 -3.69 -2.21
CA VAL A 46 -0.28 -3.62 -3.20
C VAL A 46 0.37 -3.53 -4.56
N ASN A 47 -0.02 -4.42 -5.47
CA ASN A 47 0.52 -4.42 -6.82
C ASN A 47 -0.58 -4.69 -7.86
N PHE A 48 -0.84 -3.67 -8.67
CA PHE A 48 -1.63 -3.76 -9.89
C PHE A 48 -0.95 -2.97 -11.02
N GLY A 49 0.39 -2.93 -11.00
CA GLY A 49 1.22 -2.13 -11.90
C GLY A 49 0.99 -2.44 -13.38
N ARG A 50 0.55 -3.67 -13.71
CA ARG A 50 0.16 -4.07 -15.06
C ARG A 50 -0.96 -3.21 -15.63
N PHE A 51 -1.99 -2.96 -14.84
CA PHE A 51 -3.11 -2.12 -15.25
C PHE A 51 -2.67 -0.66 -15.36
N ILE A 52 -1.87 -0.16 -14.42
CA ILE A 52 -1.32 1.20 -14.47
C ILE A 52 -0.55 1.40 -15.78
N ALA A 53 0.37 0.49 -16.11
CA ALA A 53 1.16 0.59 -17.33
C ALA A 53 0.29 0.54 -18.60
N GLY A 54 -0.65 -0.40 -18.68
CA GLY A 54 -1.52 -0.54 -19.85
C GLY A 54 -2.46 0.65 -20.04
N ASP A 55 -3.00 1.21 -18.96
CA ASP A 55 -3.89 2.37 -19.02
C ASP A 55 -3.12 3.66 -19.32
N PHE A 56 -1.90 3.78 -18.82
CA PHE A 56 -1.00 4.88 -19.15
C PHE A 56 -0.60 4.87 -20.62
N GLU A 57 -0.19 3.70 -21.15
CA GLU A 57 0.14 3.53 -22.57
C GLU A 57 -1.08 3.83 -23.45
N PHE A 58 -2.25 3.33 -23.07
CA PHE A 58 -3.50 3.64 -23.76
C PHE A 58 -3.75 5.15 -23.79
N ALA A 59 -3.68 5.84 -22.65
CA ALA A 59 -3.87 7.28 -22.58
C ALA A 59 -2.87 8.03 -23.47
N ALA A 60 -1.58 7.67 -23.40
CA ALA A 60 -0.51 8.23 -24.21
C ALA A 60 -0.80 8.11 -25.72
N LYS A 61 -1.22 6.94 -26.19
CA LYS A 61 -1.58 6.71 -27.60
C LYS A 61 -2.86 7.43 -28.04
N ASN A 62 -3.68 7.87 -27.08
CA ASN A 62 -4.99 8.48 -27.34
C ASN A 62 -5.05 9.95 -26.91
N GLY A 63 -3.95 10.69 -27.09
CA GLY A 63 -3.94 12.15 -26.96
C GLY A 63 -3.77 12.67 -25.53
N MET A 64 -3.15 11.89 -24.64
CA MET A 64 -2.75 12.40 -23.32
C MET A 64 -1.68 13.48 -23.46
N THR A 65 -1.95 14.67 -22.94
CA THR A 65 -1.03 15.82 -23.01
C THR A 65 -0.20 16.01 -21.73
N GLY A 66 -0.58 15.33 -20.65
CA GLY A 66 0.16 15.36 -19.39
C GLY A 66 -0.44 14.47 -18.33
N THR A 67 0.23 14.40 -17.18
CA THR A 67 -0.22 13.62 -16.03
C THR A 67 -0.18 14.44 -14.74
N ASN A 68 -0.99 14.04 -13.76
CA ASN A 68 -0.94 14.58 -12.41
C ASN A 68 -1.13 13.44 -11.40
N PHE A 69 -0.06 13.05 -10.73
CA PHE A 69 -0.06 12.02 -9.69
C PHE A 69 0.18 12.67 -8.32
N ASP A 70 -0.91 13.06 -7.64
CA ASP A 70 -0.87 13.74 -6.33
C ASP A 70 -0.93 12.78 -5.12
N SER A 71 -0.91 11.49 -5.41
CA SER A 71 -1.18 10.43 -4.44
C SER A 71 0.02 9.49 -4.22
N LEU A 72 1.25 10.00 -4.38
CA LEU A 72 2.48 9.25 -4.10
C LEU A 72 2.75 9.26 -2.58
N THR A 73 2.30 8.22 -1.88
CA THR A 73 2.27 8.15 -0.41
C THR A 73 3.59 7.74 0.24
N GLY A 74 4.64 7.48 -0.55
CA GLY A 74 6.00 7.21 -0.07
C GLY A 74 6.21 5.80 0.48
N VAL A 75 5.55 4.78 -0.08
CA VAL A 75 5.65 3.36 0.34
C VAL A 75 6.71 2.63 -0.47
N PHE A 76 7.96 3.01 -0.28
CA PHE A 76 9.05 2.61 -1.16
C PHE A 76 9.36 1.11 -1.12
N ALA A 77 9.32 0.47 0.05
CA ALA A 77 9.62 -0.96 0.15
C ALA A 77 8.49 -1.84 -0.41
N ASN A 78 7.25 -1.61 0.02
CA ASN A 78 6.14 -2.51 -0.30
C ASN A 78 5.44 -2.20 -1.62
N GLN A 79 5.57 -0.97 -2.15
CA GLN A 79 5.01 -0.58 -3.45
C GLN A 79 6.09 -0.16 -4.45
N GLY A 80 7.37 -0.42 -4.14
CA GLY A 80 8.52 0.02 -4.93
C GLY A 80 8.51 -0.46 -6.37
N ALA A 81 8.13 -1.71 -6.63
CA ALA A 81 8.05 -2.26 -7.99
C ALA A 81 6.98 -1.56 -8.85
N MET A 82 5.84 -1.23 -8.24
CA MET A 82 4.75 -0.49 -8.88
C MET A 82 5.14 0.97 -9.11
N LEU A 83 5.79 1.61 -8.13
CA LEU A 83 6.34 2.97 -8.27
C LEU A 83 7.43 3.04 -9.35
N TYR A 84 8.31 2.03 -9.42
CA TYR A 84 9.32 1.92 -10.45
C TYR A 84 8.68 1.85 -11.83
N THR A 85 7.68 0.98 -12.01
CA THR A 85 6.89 0.90 -13.26
C THR A 85 6.31 2.26 -13.62
N LEU A 86 5.71 2.97 -12.66
CA LEU A 86 5.14 4.29 -12.89
C LEU A 86 6.19 5.28 -13.41
N ILE A 87 7.39 5.31 -12.83
CA ILE A 87 8.47 6.20 -13.27
C ILE A 87 8.93 5.82 -14.69
N ARG A 88 9.06 4.52 -14.98
CA ARG A 88 9.48 4.03 -16.29
C ARG A 88 8.51 4.44 -17.41
N ILE A 89 7.21 4.25 -17.20
CA ILE A 89 6.21 4.59 -18.21
C ILE A 89 6.04 6.10 -18.43
N HIS A 90 6.38 6.95 -17.45
CA HIS A 90 6.43 8.40 -17.67
C HIS A 90 7.55 8.82 -18.62
N ARG A 91 8.66 8.07 -18.64
CA ARG A 91 9.75 8.29 -19.59
C ARG A 91 9.42 7.71 -20.96
N ASP A 92 8.88 6.51 -20.98
CA ASP A 92 8.50 5.80 -22.20
C ASP A 92 7.20 5.01 -21.95
N PRO A 93 6.03 5.53 -22.39
CA PRO A 93 4.74 4.88 -22.18
C PRO A 93 4.66 3.45 -22.72
N ALA A 94 5.43 3.12 -23.77
CA ALA A 94 5.45 1.80 -24.39
C ALA A 94 6.39 0.82 -23.67
N PHE A 95 7.19 1.27 -22.69
CA PHE A 95 8.09 0.40 -21.95
C PHE A 95 7.32 -0.70 -21.22
N GLY A 96 6.14 -0.38 -20.68
CA GLY A 96 5.20 -1.36 -20.14
C GLY A 96 5.65 -2.02 -18.82
N TYR A 97 4.75 -2.84 -18.26
CA TYR A 97 4.94 -3.48 -16.96
C TYR A 97 6.02 -4.57 -16.96
N GLU A 98 6.00 -5.51 -17.91
CA GLU A 98 6.93 -6.64 -17.90
C GLU A 98 8.39 -6.20 -18.05
N ASN A 99 8.68 -5.20 -18.88
CA ASN A 99 10.04 -4.67 -18.99
C ASN A 99 10.43 -3.91 -17.72
N SER A 100 9.51 -3.15 -17.10
CA SER A 100 9.73 -2.48 -15.82
C SER A 100 10.06 -3.44 -14.70
N ILE A 101 9.30 -4.53 -14.55
CA ILE A 101 9.54 -5.53 -13.51
C ILE A 101 10.83 -6.31 -13.78
N ARG A 102 11.14 -6.64 -15.04
CA ARG A 102 12.42 -7.27 -15.39
C ARG A 102 13.61 -6.37 -15.03
N GLU A 103 13.56 -5.10 -15.41
CA GLU A 103 14.61 -4.11 -15.09
C GLU A 103 14.72 -3.87 -13.57
N TYR A 104 13.60 -3.82 -12.86
CA TYR A 104 13.59 -3.72 -11.39
C TYR A 104 14.23 -4.94 -10.72
N CYS A 105 13.85 -6.15 -11.16
CA CYS A 105 14.34 -7.39 -10.54
C CYS A 105 15.82 -7.67 -10.86
N SER A 106 16.34 -7.23 -12.01
CA SER A 106 17.75 -7.42 -12.37
C SER A 106 18.71 -6.72 -11.40
N ALA A 107 18.25 -5.66 -10.72
CA ALA A 107 19.00 -5.01 -9.64
C ALA A 107 19.28 -5.93 -8.44
N PHE A 108 18.67 -7.11 -8.37
CA PHE A 108 18.90 -8.10 -7.31
C PHE A 108 19.87 -9.22 -7.73
N GLY A 109 20.52 -9.10 -8.90
CA GLY A 109 21.60 -10.00 -9.33
C GLY A 109 21.18 -11.48 -9.25
N PRO A 110 21.95 -12.34 -8.55
CA PRO A 110 21.62 -13.76 -8.40
C PRO A 110 20.21 -14.04 -7.83
N ALA A 111 19.64 -13.10 -7.08
CA ALA A 111 18.31 -13.22 -6.49
C ALA A 111 17.16 -12.73 -7.39
N GLU A 112 17.43 -12.26 -8.62
CA GLU A 112 16.45 -11.69 -9.56
C GLU A 112 15.17 -12.53 -9.66
N LYS A 113 15.30 -13.84 -9.92
CA LYS A 113 14.14 -14.74 -10.09
C LYS A 113 13.31 -14.89 -8.80
N ALA A 114 13.96 -14.88 -7.64
CA ALA A 114 13.27 -14.94 -6.36
C ALA A 114 12.52 -13.64 -6.08
N ILE A 115 13.11 -12.48 -6.44
CA ILE A 115 12.45 -11.18 -6.30
C ILE A 115 11.30 -11.02 -7.31
N ARG A 116 11.44 -11.53 -8.54
CA ARG A 116 10.32 -11.63 -9.47
C ARG A 116 9.16 -12.42 -8.85
N SER A 117 9.45 -13.56 -8.23
CA SER A 117 8.45 -14.37 -7.53
C SER A 117 7.78 -13.61 -6.37
N TYR A 118 8.53 -12.75 -5.66
CA TYR A 118 7.98 -11.90 -4.60
C TYR A 118 7.02 -10.83 -5.16
N VAL A 119 7.37 -10.19 -6.28
CA VAL A 119 6.51 -9.21 -6.95
C VAL A 119 5.25 -9.87 -7.50
N ASP A 120 5.38 -11.03 -8.16
CA ASP A 120 4.26 -11.80 -8.70
C ASP A 120 3.34 -12.31 -7.58
N PHE A 121 3.89 -12.70 -6.42
CA PHE A 121 3.10 -13.08 -5.26
C PHE A 121 2.15 -11.96 -4.82
N TRP A 122 2.65 -10.73 -4.74
CA TRP A 122 1.83 -9.58 -4.35
C TRP A 122 0.87 -9.12 -5.45
N GLU A 123 1.23 -9.26 -6.74
CA GLU A 123 0.30 -9.03 -7.86
C GLU A 123 -0.88 -10.02 -7.77
N ASN A 124 -0.58 -11.31 -7.59
CA ASN A 124 -1.58 -12.37 -7.47
C ASN A 124 -2.42 -12.27 -6.20
N PHE A 125 -1.84 -11.81 -5.08
CA PHE A 125 -2.61 -11.53 -3.88
C PHE A 125 -3.54 -10.33 -4.08
N SER A 126 -3.01 -9.24 -4.63
CA SER A 126 -3.74 -8.01 -4.89
C SER A 126 -4.93 -8.22 -5.84
N SER A 127 -4.76 -9.01 -6.89
CA SER A 127 -5.80 -9.27 -7.90
C SER A 127 -6.95 -10.15 -7.40
N ARG A 128 -6.73 -10.93 -6.32
CA ARG A 128 -7.76 -11.77 -5.70
C ARG A 128 -8.69 -11.01 -4.79
N LEU A 129 -8.29 -9.83 -4.30
CA LEU A 129 -9.13 -9.01 -3.45
C LEU A 129 -10.25 -8.37 -4.29
N THR A 130 -11.50 -8.50 -3.84
CA THR A 130 -12.67 -7.96 -4.54
C THR A 130 -13.19 -6.70 -3.87
N ARG A 131 -13.89 -5.85 -4.65
CA ARG A 131 -14.54 -4.66 -4.10
C ARG A 131 -15.54 -5.01 -2.99
N GLU A 132 -16.26 -6.11 -3.16
CA GLU A 132 -17.20 -6.63 -2.16
C GLU A 132 -16.50 -6.98 -0.84
N GLN A 133 -15.35 -7.68 -0.89
CA GLN A 133 -14.58 -8.01 0.31
C GLN A 133 -14.12 -6.74 1.06
N ILE A 134 -13.61 -5.74 0.34
CA ILE A 134 -13.17 -4.47 0.94
C ILE A 134 -14.37 -3.72 1.54
N VAL A 135 -15.50 -3.65 0.83
CA VAL A 135 -16.73 -3.00 1.34
C VAL A 135 -17.24 -3.73 2.59
N LYS A 136 -17.29 -5.06 2.57
CA LYS A 136 -17.72 -5.88 3.72
C LYS A 136 -16.80 -5.68 4.92
N ALA A 137 -15.48 -5.67 4.71
CA ALA A 137 -14.51 -5.37 5.76
C ALA A 137 -14.72 -3.94 6.29
N GLY A 138 -14.95 -2.96 5.41
CA GLY A 138 -15.22 -1.58 5.77
C GLY A 138 -16.52 -1.39 6.57
N MET A 139 -17.57 -2.13 6.24
CA MET A 139 -18.84 -2.15 6.97
C MET A 139 -18.71 -2.75 8.38
N LYS A 140 -17.87 -3.78 8.55
CA LYS A 140 -17.56 -4.37 9.86
C LYS A 140 -16.71 -3.44 10.72
N ASN A 141 -15.83 -2.68 10.07
CA ASN A 141 -14.83 -1.82 10.71
C ASN A 141 -15.16 -0.33 10.58
N ARG A 142 -16.46 0.05 10.60
CA ARG A 142 -16.89 1.46 10.49
C ARG A 142 -16.00 2.36 11.34
N ASP A 143 -15.51 3.43 10.73
CA ASP A 143 -14.69 4.41 11.42
C ASP A 143 -15.51 5.17 12.49
N CYS A 144 -14.86 6.05 13.24
CA CYS A 144 -15.53 6.89 14.24
C CYS A 144 -16.52 7.92 13.65
N THR A 145 -16.61 8.03 12.32
CA THR A 145 -17.49 8.96 11.59
C THR A 145 -18.67 8.25 10.92
N GLY A 146 -18.75 6.91 11.00
CA GLY A 146 -19.83 6.11 10.40
C GLY A 146 -19.69 5.86 8.90
N SER A 147 -18.58 6.28 8.27
CA SER A 147 -18.32 6.07 6.84
C SER A 147 -17.83 4.64 6.56
N ILE A 148 -18.14 4.11 5.38
CA ILE A 148 -17.67 2.78 4.97
C ILE A 148 -16.14 2.82 4.88
N SER A 149 -15.47 2.11 5.79
CA SER A 149 -14.00 2.09 5.95
C SER A 149 -13.28 1.30 4.83
N ALA A 150 -13.47 1.69 3.58
CA ALA A 150 -12.87 1.05 2.40
C ALA A 150 -12.05 2.02 1.53
N GLY A 151 -11.89 3.27 1.98
CA GLY A 151 -11.07 4.28 1.32
C GLY A 151 -9.65 4.35 1.87
N TYR A 152 -8.76 5.05 1.16
CA TYR A 152 -7.34 5.16 1.50
C TYR A 152 -7.06 5.56 2.96
N ARG A 153 -7.84 6.49 3.52
CA ARG A 153 -7.68 7.00 4.90
C ARG A 153 -7.89 5.91 5.96
N ASN A 154 -8.77 4.96 5.70
CA ASN A 154 -9.23 3.98 6.67
C ASN A 154 -8.71 2.58 6.37
N PHE A 155 -7.82 2.42 5.39
CA PHE A 155 -7.34 1.11 4.95
C PHE A 155 -6.69 0.34 6.12
N VAL A 156 -5.94 1.03 6.98
CA VAL A 156 -5.33 0.47 8.20
C VAL A 156 -6.34 -0.13 9.19
N LEU A 157 -7.64 0.20 9.10
CA LEU A 157 -8.68 -0.38 9.95
C LEU A 157 -9.19 -1.73 9.45
N ILE A 158 -8.97 -2.07 8.18
CA ILE A 158 -9.50 -3.30 7.57
C ILE A 158 -8.42 -4.29 7.17
N VAL A 159 -7.14 -3.92 7.24
CA VAL A 159 -6.03 -4.78 6.82
C VAL A 159 -5.96 -6.12 7.55
N HIS A 160 -6.42 -6.22 8.80
CA HIS A 160 -6.46 -7.50 9.51
C HIS A 160 -7.48 -8.51 8.97
N GLU A 161 -8.53 -8.03 8.29
CA GLU A 161 -9.51 -8.85 7.56
C GLU A 161 -8.99 -9.24 6.18
N LEU A 162 -8.27 -8.33 5.52
CA LEU A 162 -7.80 -8.53 4.14
C LEU A 162 -6.50 -9.33 4.07
N TYR A 163 -5.58 -9.12 5.02
CA TYR A 163 -4.24 -9.70 5.06
C TYR A 163 -4.15 -10.74 6.19
N PRO A 164 -4.36 -12.03 5.88
CA PRO A 164 -4.19 -13.10 6.86
C PRO A 164 -2.71 -13.23 7.28
N PRO A 165 -2.38 -13.74 8.48
CA PRO A 165 -0.98 -13.79 8.93
C PRO A 165 -0.11 -14.70 8.04
N GLU A 166 -0.67 -15.74 7.44
CA GLU A 166 0.06 -16.74 6.66
C GLU A 166 0.71 -16.15 5.40
N ILE A 167 0.13 -15.11 4.81
CA ILE A 167 0.70 -14.48 3.60
C ILE A 167 2.01 -13.72 3.92
N PHE A 168 2.20 -13.24 5.14
CA PHE A 168 3.47 -12.62 5.55
C PHE A 168 4.56 -13.68 5.69
N THR A 169 4.23 -14.85 6.26
CA THR A 169 5.15 -16.00 6.33
C THR A 169 5.54 -16.50 4.93
N GLN A 170 4.58 -16.61 4.02
CA GLN A 170 4.83 -17.00 2.63
C GLN A 170 5.74 -16.00 1.92
N ALA A 171 5.43 -14.70 2.00
CA ALA A 171 6.24 -13.66 1.41
C ALA A 171 7.65 -13.59 2.02
N GLY A 172 7.77 -13.76 3.34
CA GLY A 172 9.03 -13.83 4.05
C GLY A 172 9.91 -14.98 3.56
N SER A 173 9.32 -16.16 3.37
CA SER A 173 10.02 -17.33 2.83
C SER A 173 10.58 -17.10 1.42
N ILE A 174 9.92 -16.27 0.60
CA ILE A 174 10.46 -15.88 -0.72
C ILE A 174 11.71 -15.00 -0.53
N LEU A 175 11.68 -14.04 0.39
CA LEU A 175 12.82 -13.16 0.70
C LEU A 175 13.99 -13.91 1.36
N ASP A 176 13.72 -14.96 2.12
CA ASP A 176 14.75 -15.83 2.70
C ASP A 176 15.50 -16.58 1.60
N ARG A 177 14.77 -17.17 0.63
CA ARG A 177 15.39 -17.78 -0.56
C ARG A 177 16.19 -16.75 -1.37
N ALA A 178 15.65 -15.54 -1.56
CA ALA A 178 16.38 -14.47 -2.23
C ALA A 178 17.69 -14.12 -1.50
N SER A 179 17.66 -14.08 -0.16
CA SER A 179 18.85 -13.80 0.66
C SER A 179 19.91 -14.90 0.51
N ALA A 180 19.49 -16.17 0.48
CA ALA A 180 20.39 -17.31 0.28
C ALA A 180 21.06 -17.27 -1.11
N LEU A 181 20.31 -16.93 -2.16
CA LEU A 181 20.86 -16.76 -3.51
C LEU A 181 21.84 -15.58 -3.62
N ALA A 182 21.62 -14.53 -2.83
CA ALA A 182 22.47 -13.35 -2.78
C ALA A 182 23.66 -13.48 -1.80
N ALA A 183 23.93 -14.68 -1.27
CA ALA A 183 25.04 -14.88 -0.34
C ALA A 183 26.36 -14.36 -0.92
N GLY A 184 27.09 -13.57 -0.13
CA GLY A 184 28.32 -12.91 -0.55
C GLY A 184 28.15 -11.61 -1.35
N ASN A 185 26.92 -11.19 -1.69
CA ASN A 185 26.65 -9.91 -2.34
C ASN A 185 25.96 -8.93 -1.37
N GLU A 186 26.76 -8.14 -0.66
CA GLU A 186 26.27 -7.21 0.37
C GLU A 186 25.25 -6.19 -0.15
N THR A 187 25.46 -5.66 -1.36
CA THR A 187 24.55 -4.67 -1.95
C THR A 187 23.18 -5.28 -2.23
N VAL A 188 23.13 -6.48 -2.79
CA VAL A 188 21.87 -7.19 -3.03
C VAL A 188 21.21 -7.56 -1.70
N LEU A 189 21.97 -8.04 -0.71
CA LEU A 189 21.44 -8.34 0.62
C LEU A 189 20.81 -7.11 1.29
N LYS A 190 21.42 -5.92 1.17
CA LYS A 190 20.84 -4.66 1.66
C LYS A 190 19.51 -4.34 0.98
N ARG A 191 19.41 -4.54 -0.34
CA ARG A 191 18.16 -4.34 -1.11
C ARG A 191 17.06 -5.33 -0.68
N ILE A 192 17.41 -6.60 -0.45
CA ILE A 192 16.45 -7.60 0.05
C ILE A 192 15.99 -7.25 1.46
N ASN A 193 16.93 -6.82 2.32
CA ASN A 193 16.61 -6.40 3.68
C ASN A 193 15.68 -5.18 3.72
N PHE A 194 15.83 -4.26 2.77
CA PHE A 194 14.89 -3.13 2.60
C PHE A 194 13.45 -3.60 2.36
N LEU A 195 13.24 -4.60 1.48
CA LEU A 195 11.92 -5.21 1.28
C LEU A 195 11.42 -5.93 2.54
N ARG A 196 12.31 -6.65 3.24
CA ARG A 196 11.96 -7.35 4.51
C ARG A 196 11.50 -6.35 5.58
N LYS A 197 12.13 -5.18 5.66
CA LYS A 197 11.72 -4.12 6.60
C LYS A 197 10.30 -3.61 6.31
N GLY A 198 9.98 -3.38 5.04
CA GLY A 198 8.62 -3.03 4.61
C GLY A 198 7.61 -4.12 4.97
N LEU A 199 7.94 -5.38 4.68
CA LEU A 199 7.04 -6.50 4.97
C LEU A 199 6.73 -6.61 6.47
N ARG A 200 7.75 -6.45 7.32
CA ARG A 200 7.60 -6.48 8.77
C ARG A 200 6.76 -5.31 9.29
N ASP A 201 6.95 -4.11 8.76
CA ASP A 201 6.13 -2.96 9.12
C ASP A 201 4.63 -3.19 8.81
N ALA A 202 4.33 -3.74 7.62
CA ALA A 202 2.96 -4.10 7.24
C ALA A 202 2.35 -5.17 8.17
N GLU A 203 3.13 -6.18 8.54
CA GLU A 203 2.70 -7.22 9.48
C GLU A 203 2.39 -6.65 10.87
N LEU A 204 3.26 -5.79 11.41
CA LEU A 204 3.04 -5.13 12.69
C LEU A 204 1.79 -4.24 12.64
N THR A 205 1.61 -3.49 11.55
CA THR A 205 0.42 -2.66 11.34
C THR A 205 -0.85 -3.50 11.29
N ARG A 206 -0.80 -4.68 10.67
CA ARG A 206 -1.90 -5.65 10.64
C ARG A 206 -2.25 -6.14 12.03
N ASN A 207 -1.25 -6.45 12.86
CA ASN A 207 -1.47 -6.92 14.22
C ASN A 207 -2.06 -5.83 15.12
N THR A 208 -1.54 -4.60 15.03
CA THR A 208 -2.11 -3.42 15.69
C THR A 208 -3.56 -3.17 15.25
N SER A 209 -3.86 -3.32 13.96
CA SER A 209 -5.23 -3.22 13.42
C SER A 209 -6.16 -4.24 14.05
N LEU A 210 -5.73 -5.49 14.19
CA LEU A 210 -6.52 -6.56 14.79
C LEU A 210 -6.80 -6.30 16.27
N SER A 211 -5.79 -5.94 17.07
CA SER A 211 -5.98 -5.68 18.50
C SER A 211 -6.81 -4.44 18.74
N TYR A 212 -6.65 -3.40 17.92
CA TYR A 212 -7.54 -2.24 17.92
C TYR A 212 -9.00 -2.65 17.64
N PHE A 213 -9.24 -3.43 16.60
CA PHE A 213 -10.58 -3.91 16.26
C PHE A 213 -11.22 -4.69 17.41
N LYS A 214 -10.47 -5.61 18.05
CA LYS A 214 -10.94 -6.37 19.22
C LYS A 214 -11.32 -5.44 20.37
N PHE A 215 -10.47 -4.48 20.71
CA PHE A 215 -10.74 -3.50 21.78
C PHE A 215 -11.99 -2.65 21.50
N ILE A 216 -12.10 -2.08 20.31
CA ILE A 216 -13.25 -1.23 19.94
C ILE A 216 -14.53 -2.04 19.85
N SER A 217 -14.49 -3.27 19.34
CA SER A 217 -15.66 -4.16 19.29
C SER A 217 -16.16 -4.52 20.69
N ALA A 218 -15.24 -4.85 21.61
CA ALA A 218 -15.57 -5.08 23.01
C ALA A 218 -16.21 -3.85 23.67
N LYS A 219 -15.71 -2.65 23.36
CA LYS A 219 -16.29 -1.39 23.82
C LYS A 219 -17.70 -1.17 23.26
N ARG A 220 -17.94 -1.41 21.97
CA ARG A 220 -19.24 -1.26 21.30
C ARG A 220 -20.28 -2.24 21.82
N ASN A 221 -19.86 -3.45 22.16
CA ASN A 221 -20.74 -4.52 22.65
C ASN A 221 -20.92 -4.50 24.18
N ASN A 222 -20.51 -3.42 24.87
CA ASN A 222 -20.60 -3.29 26.32
C ASN A 222 -20.02 -4.49 27.10
N GLN A 223 -18.91 -5.07 26.62
CA GLN A 223 -18.23 -6.14 27.36
C GLN A 223 -17.75 -5.65 28.75
N PRO A 224 -17.66 -6.55 29.74
CA PRO A 224 -17.20 -6.22 31.10
C PRO A 224 -15.92 -5.39 31.12
N TYR A 225 -15.84 -4.45 32.06
CA TYR A 225 -14.69 -3.56 32.18
C TYR A 225 -13.33 -4.28 32.25
N PRO A 226 -13.16 -5.37 33.03
CA PRO A 226 -11.89 -6.09 33.09
C PRO A 226 -11.44 -6.67 31.74
N GLU A 227 -12.37 -7.15 30.90
CA GLU A 227 -12.05 -7.66 29.57
C GLU A 227 -11.62 -6.55 28.62
N ARG A 228 -12.33 -5.42 28.65
CA ARG A 228 -11.99 -4.24 27.85
C ARG A 228 -10.61 -3.69 28.20
N VAL A 229 -10.22 -3.72 29.48
CA VAL A 229 -8.87 -3.30 29.93
C VAL A 229 -7.79 -4.21 29.36
N LYS A 230 -7.97 -5.53 29.38
CA LYS A 230 -7.02 -6.49 28.78
C LYS A 230 -6.84 -6.25 27.28
N LEU A 231 -7.93 -6.08 26.55
CA LEU A 231 -7.89 -5.82 25.10
C LEU A 231 -7.25 -4.48 24.76
N ARG A 232 -7.51 -3.45 25.58
CA ARG A 232 -6.84 -2.15 25.47
C ARG A 232 -5.33 -2.29 25.66
N GLN A 233 -4.89 -3.01 26.70
CA GLN A 233 -3.47 -3.21 26.96
C GLN A 233 -2.78 -3.95 25.82
N GLN A 234 -3.44 -4.95 25.22
CA GLN A 234 -2.92 -5.65 24.05
C GLN A 234 -2.73 -4.69 22.86
N PHE A 235 -3.73 -3.86 22.57
CA PHE A 235 -3.62 -2.84 21.52
C PHE A 235 -2.48 -1.86 21.79
N GLU A 236 -2.34 -1.36 23.01
CA GLU A 236 -1.27 -0.43 23.38
C GLU A 236 0.13 -1.08 23.24
N ASN A 237 0.26 -2.37 23.57
CA ASN A 237 1.50 -3.12 23.39
C ASN A 237 1.85 -3.34 21.90
N ASP A 238 0.87 -3.75 21.08
CA ASP A 238 1.09 -3.96 19.64
C ASP A 238 1.42 -2.63 18.95
N PHE A 239 0.70 -1.55 19.30
CA PHE A 239 0.94 -0.21 18.78
C PHE A 239 2.34 0.30 19.16
N LYS A 240 2.75 0.11 20.42
CA LYS A 240 4.10 0.45 20.88
C LYS A 240 5.16 -0.30 20.08
N THR A 241 5.00 -1.60 19.90
CA THR A 241 5.93 -2.45 19.13
C THR A 241 6.06 -1.96 17.69
N MET A 242 4.94 -1.62 17.04
CA MET A 242 4.93 -1.06 15.68
C MET A 242 5.68 0.28 15.61
N VAL A 243 5.41 1.20 16.54
CA VAL A 243 6.05 2.53 16.55
C VAL A 243 7.55 2.44 16.84
N GLU A 244 7.97 1.60 17.79
CA GLU A 244 9.38 1.36 18.10
C GLU A 244 10.12 0.75 16.92
N TYR A 245 9.49 -0.19 16.21
CA TYR A 245 10.04 -0.74 14.99
C TYR A 245 10.25 0.33 13.91
N ARG A 246 9.22 1.15 13.63
CA ARG A 246 9.30 2.24 12.65
C ARG A 246 10.38 3.25 13.00
N ALA A 247 10.49 3.63 14.28
CA ALA A 247 11.54 4.52 14.75
C ALA A 247 12.95 3.96 14.50
N ALA A 248 13.14 2.65 14.65
CA ALA A 248 14.42 1.99 14.40
C ALA A 248 14.81 1.92 12.91
N ILE A 249 13.84 2.04 11.99
CA ILE A 249 14.05 1.94 10.53
C ILE A 249 13.72 3.23 9.75
N GLU A 250 13.40 4.32 10.43
CA GLU A 250 13.01 5.60 9.79
C GLU A 250 14.09 6.08 8.81
N ALA A 251 15.36 5.98 9.21
CA ALA A 251 16.51 6.40 8.40
C ALA A 251 16.71 5.55 7.14
N ASP A 252 16.05 4.39 7.03
CA ASP A 252 16.12 3.55 5.85
C ASP A 252 15.13 3.97 4.76
N PHE A 253 14.22 4.92 5.04
CA PHE A 253 13.20 5.39 4.10
C PHE A 253 12.36 4.26 3.48
N VAL A 254 12.06 3.22 4.26
CA VAL A 254 11.18 2.10 3.87
C VAL A 254 9.80 2.61 3.52
N CYS A 255 9.32 3.60 4.28
CA CYS A 255 8.05 4.25 4.09
C CYS A 255 8.01 5.66 4.69
N ASN A 256 7.09 6.51 4.23
CA ASN A 256 6.76 7.78 4.90
C ASN A 256 5.91 7.55 6.16
N PHE A 257 6.55 7.29 7.30
CA PHE A 257 5.86 7.00 8.55
C PHE A 257 5.08 8.20 9.12
N GLY A 258 5.56 9.43 8.88
CA GLY A 258 4.83 10.64 9.29
C GLY A 258 3.48 10.78 8.58
N HIS A 259 3.43 10.48 7.27
CA HIS A 259 2.19 10.46 6.50
C HIS A 259 1.20 9.41 7.02
N PHE A 260 1.67 8.24 7.44
CA PHE A 260 0.78 7.20 7.99
C PHE A 260 0.37 7.44 9.42
N ALA A 261 1.25 7.98 10.27
CA ALA A 261 0.87 8.43 11.60
C ALA A 261 -0.27 9.44 11.56
N LEU A 262 -0.34 10.30 10.52
CA LEU A 262 -1.47 11.19 10.29
C LEU A 262 -2.78 10.41 10.16
N TYR A 263 -2.89 9.48 9.21
CA TYR A 263 -4.14 8.74 9.00
C TYR A 263 -4.48 7.80 10.16
N GLU A 264 -3.50 7.12 10.72
CA GLU A 264 -3.66 6.29 11.92
C GLU A 264 -4.22 7.13 13.10
N THR A 265 -3.79 8.39 13.23
CA THR A 265 -4.34 9.33 14.23
C THR A 265 -5.76 9.78 13.89
N TYR A 266 -5.99 10.27 12.66
CA TYR A 266 -7.24 10.94 12.32
C TYR A 266 -8.38 9.95 12.06
N SER A 267 -8.09 8.89 11.30
CA SER A 267 -9.03 7.83 10.94
C SER A 267 -9.04 6.72 11.98
N GLY A 268 -7.86 6.26 12.40
CA GLY A 268 -7.74 5.15 13.33
C GLY A 268 -7.92 5.51 14.79
N LYS A 269 -7.78 6.80 15.17
CA LYS A 269 -7.70 7.25 16.57
C LYS A 269 -6.58 6.56 17.36
N TRP A 270 -5.53 6.11 16.67
CA TRP A 270 -4.39 5.49 17.33
C TRP A 270 -3.57 6.57 18.07
N PRO A 271 -2.99 6.24 19.23
CA PRO A 271 -2.48 7.22 20.19
C PRO A 271 -1.07 7.70 19.83
N HIS A 272 -0.86 8.18 18.60
CA HIS A 272 0.39 8.85 18.25
C HIS A 272 0.58 10.11 19.09
N LYS A 273 1.77 10.28 19.68
CA LYS A 273 2.11 11.50 20.42
C LYS A 273 2.17 12.67 19.43
N ARG A 274 1.23 13.60 19.53
CA ARG A 274 1.32 14.87 18.81
C ARG A 274 2.39 15.72 19.49
N LYS A 275 3.49 16.05 18.79
CA LYS A 275 4.31 17.20 19.21
C LYS A 275 3.38 18.41 19.14
N LYS A 276 3.12 19.08 20.27
CA LYS A 276 2.46 20.38 20.25
C LYS A 276 3.39 21.31 19.48
N ILE A 277 3.01 21.72 18.27
CA ILE A 277 3.75 22.73 17.51
C ILE A 277 3.70 24.00 18.35
N THR A 278 4.84 24.36 18.93
CA THR A 278 4.97 25.58 19.71
C THR A 278 5.11 26.77 18.77
N LYS A 279 4.93 28.01 19.27
CA LYS A 279 5.23 29.21 18.46
C LYS A 279 6.69 29.25 17.99
N ALA A 280 7.61 28.55 18.67
CA ALA A 280 9.01 28.47 18.30
C ALA A 280 9.25 27.58 17.06
N ASP A 281 8.44 26.55 16.85
CA ASP A 281 8.53 25.67 15.67
C ASP A 281 7.93 26.29 14.40
N LYS A 282 7.35 27.51 14.49
CA LYS A 282 6.71 28.25 13.36
C LYS A 282 7.55 29.43 12.84
N LYS A 283 8.74 29.65 13.39
CA LYS A 283 9.73 30.62 12.91
C LYS A 283 10.80 29.89 12.11
#